data_AF-A0A916IHU7-F1
#
_entry.id   AF-A0A916IHU7-F1
#
_cell.length_a   1.000
_cell.length_b   1.000
_cell.length_c   1.000
_cell.angle_alpha   90.00
_cell.angle_beta   90.00
_cell.angle_gamma   90.00
#
_symmetry.space_group_name_H-M   'P 1'
#
loop_
_entity.id
_entity.type
_entity.pdbx_description
1 polymer ?
#
loop_
_entity_poly.entity_id
_entity_poly.type
_entity_poly.pdbx_seq_one_letter_code
_entity_poly.pdbx_strand_id
1 'polypeptide(L)'
;MNAPHPIPTTWTTGSTEAVKTGTWRSALPHYIQAPSPCHQACPVNGDIAEWIGLARERNFRGAWEVLTRHNPFPAVAGRICHHPCETACNRAGYDESLAICKLERAVGDMALAQGWG
;
A
#
# COMPACT_ATOMS: atom_id res chain seq x y z
N MET A 1 -21.17 4.54 5.31
CA MET A 1 -21.30 4.55 3.84
C MET A 1 -22.79 4.65 3.53
N ASN A 2 -23.26 5.81 3.08
CA ASN A 2 -24.70 6.04 2.82
C ASN A 2 -25.11 5.40 1.49
N ALA A 3 -26.30 4.79 1.46
CA ALA A 3 -26.85 4.16 0.26
C ALA A 3 -27.11 5.19 -0.86
N PRO A 4 -26.93 4.83 -2.14
CA PRO A 4 -27.16 5.74 -3.26
C PRO A 4 -28.65 6.11 -3.34
N HIS A 5 -28.94 7.41 -3.48
CA HIS A 5 -30.30 7.90 -3.70
C HIS A 5 -30.77 7.56 -5.13
N PRO A 6 -32.04 7.15 -5.30
CA PRO A 6 -32.59 6.81 -6.62
C PRO A 6 -32.62 8.04 -7.53
N ILE A 7 -32.23 7.85 -8.79
CA ILE A 7 -32.23 8.90 -9.81
C ILE A 7 -33.67 9.31 -10.15
N PRO A 8 -34.06 10.59 -9.97
CA PRO A 8 -35.38 11.06 -10.34
C PRO A 8 -35.55 11.13 -11.86
N THR A 9 -36.79 10.97 -12.34
CA THR A 9 -37.14 11.08 -13.77
C THR A 9 -37.09 12.53 -14.26
N THR A 10 -37.17 12.75 -15.58
CA THR A 10 -36.93 14.03 -16.25
C THR A 10 -37.83 15.20 -15.82
N TRP A 11 -38.93 14.95 -15.12
CA TRP A 11 -39.88 15.95 -14.63
C TRP A 11 -40.16 15.77 -13.14
N THR A 12 -39.18 16.08 -12.28
CA THR A 12 -39.41 16.09 -10.83
C THR A 12 -39.06 17.45 -10.22
N THR A 13 -39.77 17.79 -9.14
CA THR A 13 -39.45 18.89 -8.22
C THR A 13 -38.43 18.46 -7.15
N GLY A 14 -37.80 17.29 -7.30
CA GLY A 14 -36.88 16.71 -6.32
C GLY A 14 -35.47 17.30 -6.37
N SER A 15 -34.67 17.00 -5.34
CA SER A 15 -33.24 17.36 -5.29
C SER A 15 -32.49 16.70 -6.45
N THR A 16 -31.68 17.50 -7.14
CA THR A 16 -30.79 17.00 -8.19
C THR A 16 -29.54 16.32 -7.65
N GLU A 17 -29.33 16.19 -6.33
CA GLU A 17 -28.12 15.59 -5.74
C GLU A 17 -27.77 14.18 -6.25
N ALA A 18 -28.76 13.38 -6.66
CA ALA A 18 -28.55 12.07 -7.26
C ALA A 18 -27.86 12.13 -8.64
N VAL A 19 -28.07 13.23 -9.37
CA VAL A 19 -27.37 13.56 -10.61
C VAL A 19 -26.21 14.48 -10.22
N LYS A 20 -24.96 14.15 -10.56
CA LYS A 20 -23.78 14.95 -10.19
C LYS A 20 -23.72 16.30 -10.93
N THR A 21 -24.75 17.13 -10.81
CA THR A 21 -24.93 18.44 -11.45
C THR A 21 -25.54 19.39 -10.45
N GLY A 22 -25.02 20.62 -10.34
CA GLY A 22 -25.45 21.61 -9.34
C GLY A 22 -24.30 21.99 -8.42
N THR A 23 -24.45 21.80 -7.11
CA THR A 23 -23.46 22.10 -6.06
C THR A 23 -22.13 21.35 -6.25
N TRP A 24 -22.12 20.23 -6.98
CA TRP A 24 -20.88 19.53 -7.33
C TRP A 24 -19.92 20.36 -8.19
N ARG A 25 -20.41 21.37 -8.94
CA ARG A 25 -19.55 22.35 -9.64
C ARG A 25 -18.67 23.15 -8.69
N SER A 26 -19.10 23.30 -7.44
CA SER A 26 -18.37 23.99 -6.37
C SER A 26 -17.66 23.01 -5.43
N ALA A 27 -17.75 21.71 -5.67
CA ALA A 27 -17.05 20.71 -4.86
C ALA A 27 -15.55 20.77 -5.21
N LEU A 28 -14.74 21.10 -4.22
CA LEU A 28 -13.29 21.04 -4.36
C LEU A 28 -12.83 19.58 -4.21
N PRO A 29 -11.86 19.12 -5.02
CA PRO A 29 -11.27 17.80 -4.81
C PRO A 29 -10.60 17.76 -3.44
N HIS A 30 -10.99 16.82 -2.59
CA HIS A 30 -10.27 16.56 -1.36
C HIS A 30 -9.16 15.56 -1.64
N TYR A 31 -7.92 15.98 -1.40
CA TYR A 31 -6.77 15.09 -1.52
C TYR A 31 -6.75 14.10 -0.37
N ILE A 32 -6.86 12.81 -0.69
CA ILE A 32 -6.81 11.73 0.30
C ILE A 32 -5.44 11.06 0.20
N GLN A 33 -4.74 10.97 1.32
CA GLN A 33 -3.52 10.16 1.43
C GLN A 33 -3.90 8.72 1.75
N ALA A 34 -4.04 7.91 0.70
CA ALA A 34 -4.22 6.48 0.84
C ALA A 34 -2.85 5.81 1.03
N PRO A 35 -2.66 4.96 2.06
CA PRO A 35 -1.45 4.15 2.17
C PRO A 35 -1.35 3.19 0.98
N SER A 36 -0.14 2.74 0.68
CA SER A 36 0.06 1.77 -0.41
C SER A 36 -0.75 0.48 -0.16
N PRO A 37 -1.27 -0.18 -1.21
CA PRO A 37 -2.08 -1.39 -1.00
C PRO A 37 -1.28 -2.53 -0.35
N CYS A 38 0.03 -2.62 -0.63
CA CYS A 38 0.90 -3.61 0.00
C CYS A 38 1.05 -3.35 1.52
N HIS A 39 1.08 -2.09 1.94
CA HIS A 39 1.05 -1.69 3.36
C HIS A 39 -0.24 -2.17 4.03
N GLN A 40 -1.39 -1.89 3.42
CA GLN A 40 -2.70 -2.29 3.96
C GLN A 40 -2.89 -3.79 4.04
N ALA A 41 -2.31 -4.55 3.11
CA ALA A 41 -2.39 -6.01 3.09
C ALA A 41 -1.42 -6.70 4.07
N CYS A 42 -0.40 -5.99 4.56
CA CYS A 42 0.59 -6.56 5.45
C CYS A 42 0.06 -6.67 6.90
N PRO A 43 0.05 -7.86 7.53
CA PRO A 43 -0.48 -8.02 8.89
C PRO A 43 0.33 -7.29 9.95
N VAL A 44 1.61 -7.01 9.70
CA VAL A 44 2.48 -6.24 10.58
C VAL A 44 2.50 -4.74 10.26
N ASN A 45 1.67 -4.30 9.30
CA ASN A 45 1.55 -2.90 8.89
C ASN A 45 2.89 -2.25 8.52
N GLY A 46 3.77 -3.03 7.86
CA GLY A 46 5.13 -2.61 7.55
C GLY A 46 5.20 -1.60 6.40
N ASP A 47 6.16 -0.67 6.49
CA ASP A 47 6.39 0.41 5.52
C ASP A 47 7.09 -0.11 4.24
N ILE A 48 6.40 -0.95 3.46
CA ILE A 48 6.99 -1.71 2.35
C ILE A 48 7.56 -0.81 1.25
N ALA A 49 6.83 0.25 0.89
CA ALA A 49 7.28 1.19 -0.13
C ALA A 49 8.54 1.96 0.31
N GLU A 50 8.68 2.27 1.59
CA GLU A 50 9.81 3.02 2.15
C GLU A 50 11.09 2.18 2.07
N TRP A 51 11.10 0.98 2.63
CA TRP A 51 12.33 0.17 2.65
C TRP A 51 12.73 -0.32 1.25
N ILE A 52 11.78 -0.59 0.36
CA ILE A 52 12.08 -0.90 -1.05
C ILE A 52 12.69 0.33 -1.74
N GLY A 53 12.23 1.54 -1.43
CA GLY A 53 12.82 2.78 -1.91
C GLY A 53 14.29 2.91 -1.49
N LEU A 54 14.59 2.67 -0.21
CA LEU A 54 15.96 2.68 0.32
C LEU A 54 16.83 1.58 -0.32
N ALA A 55 16.29 0.38 -0.51
CA ALA A 55 16.99 -0.71 -1.19
C ALA A 55 17.30 -0.36 -2.65
N ARG A 56 16.39 0.34 -3.35
CA ARG A 56 16.62 0.85 -4.71
C ARG A 56 17.76 1.87 -4.76
N GLU A 57 17.89 2.68 -3.72
CA GLU A 57 18.99 3.64 -3.55
C GLU A 57 20.30 3.00 -3.05
N ARG A 58 20.34 1.66 -2.93
CA ARG A 58 21.45 0.87 -2.37
C ARG A 58 21.74 1.16 -0.89
N ASN A 59 20.82 1.83 -0.19
CA ASN A 59 20.88 2.00 1.25
C ASN A 59 20.23 0.79 1.97
N PHE A 60 20.90 -0.36 1.89
CA PHE A 60 20.38 -1.61 2.47
C PHE A 60 20.32 -1.59 4.00
N ARG A 61 21.22 -0.86 4.66
CA ARG A 61 21.19 -0.69 6.11
C ARG A 61 19.96 0.11 6.54
N GLY A 62 19.65 1.22 5.85
CA GLY A 62 18.42 1.97 6.10
C GLY A 62 17.18 1.13 5.82
N ALA A 63 17.17 0.32 4.74
CA ALA A 63 16.07 -0.60 4.46
C ALA A 63 15.87 -1.62 5.59
N TRP A 64 16.96 -2.17 6.14
CA TRP A 64 16.92 -3.06 7.30
C TRP A 64 16.35 -2.37 8.54
N GLU A 65 16.81 -1.16 8.84
CA GLU A 65 16.31 -0.37 9.97
C GLU A 65 14.79 -0.16 9.88
N VAL A 66 14.28 0.19 8.69
CA VAL A 66 12.83 0.32 8.45
C VAL A 66 12.09 -1.00 8.65
N LEU A 67 12.60 -2.12 8.10
CA LEU A 67 12.01 -3.45 8.29
C LEU A 67 11.91 -3.81 9.78
N THR A 68 12.97 -3.54 10.55
CA THR A 68 13.02 -3.85 11.98
C THR A 68 12.12 -2.99 12.87
N ARG A 69 11.58 -1.86 12.37
CA ARG A 69 10.64 -1.02 13.13
C ARG A 69 9.37 -1.77 13.53
N HIS A 70 8.88 -2.63 12.62
CA HIS A 70 7.60 -3.32 12.78
C HIS A 70 7.76 -4.82 13.05
N ASN A 71 8.87 -5.41 12.61
CA ASN A 71 9.13 -6.83 12.76
C ASN A 71 10.56 -7.06 13.27
N PRO A 72 10.76 -7.63 14.48
CA PRO A 72 12.11 -7.92 14.99
C PRO A 72 12.82 -9.05 14.26
N PHE A 73 12.12 -9.83 13.41
CA PHE A 73 12.69 -10.96 12.67
C PHE A 73 12.46 -10.88 11.14
N PRO A 74 12.88 -9.82 10.42
CA PRO A 74 12.63 -9.70 8.98
C PRO A 74 13.35 -10.78 8.17
N ALA A 75 14.56 -11.17 8.57
CA ALA A 75 15.32 -12.23 7.91
C ALA A 75 14.59 -13.58 7.93
N VAL A 76 13.84 -13.86 9.01
CA VAL A 76 13.00 -15.07 9.10
C VAL A 76 11.71 -14.88 8.31
N ALA A 77 11.06 -13.72 8.45
CA ALA A 77 9.81 -13.41 7.75
C ALA A 77 9.95 -13.51 6.22
N GLY A 78 11.05 -13.04 5.62
CA GLY A 78 11.34 -13.22 4.20
C GLY A 78 11.46 -14.69 3.73
N ARG A 79 11.37 -15.68 4.63
CA ARG A 79 11.40 -17.12 4.32
C ARG A 79 10.06 -17.81 4.58
N ILE A 80 9.33 -17.35 5.59
CA ILE A 80 8.09 -18.02 6.07
C ILE A 80 6.82 -17.26 5.72
N CYS A 81 6.92 -15.99 5.33
CA CYS A 81 5.76 -15.14 5.07
C CYS A 81 4.96 -15.66 3.87
N HIS A 82 3.63 -15.69 4.02
CA HIS A 82 2.66 -16.04 2.96
C HIS A 82 2.37 -14.86 2.01
N HIS A 83 3.11 -13.75 2.14
CA HIS A 83 3.19 -12.62 1.22
C HIS A 83 1.83 -12.08 0.68
N PRO A 84 0.87 -11.73 1.57
CA PRO A 84 -0.41 -11.13 1.15
C PRO A 84 -0.19 -9.76 0.47
N CYS A 85 0.90 -9.08 0.84
CA CYS A 85 1.33 -7.81 0.24
C CYS A 85 1.68 -7.92 -1.26
N GLU A 86 2.14 -9.08 -1.73
CA GLU A 86 2.40 -9.30 -3.17
C GLU A 86 1.09 -9.48 -3.94
N THR A 87 0.09 -10.14 -3.33
CA THR A 87 -1.24 -10.34 -3.92
C THR A 87 -1.97 -9.00 -4.10
N ALA A 88 -1.82 -8.08 -3.14
CA ALA A 88 -2.43 -6.75 -3.20
C ALA A 88 -1.63 -5.74 -4.04
N CYS A 89 -0.47 -6.09 -4.60
CA CYS A 89 0.42 -5.14 -5.24
C CYS A 89 -0.23 -4.48 -6.47
N ASN A 90 -0.26 -3.14 -6.54
CA ASN A 90 -0.76 -2.39 -7.71
C ASN A 90 -0.11 -2.82 -9.04
N ARG A 91 1.16 -3.24 -8.97
CA ARG A 91 1.94 -3.64 -10.14
C ARG A 91 1.39 -4.91 -10.81
N ALA A 92 0.71 -5.78 -10.06
CA ALA A 92 0.01 -6.95 -10.58
C ALA A 92 -1.04 -6.63 -11.65
N GLY A 93 -1.60 -5.41 -11.63
CA GLY A 93 -2.54 -4.94 -12.64
C GLY A 93 -1.90 -4.50 -13.96
N TYR A 94 -0.57 -4.41 -14.03
CA TYR A 94 0.19 -3.97 -15.21
C TYR A 94 1.07 -5.08 -15.77
N ASP A 95 1.91 -5.68 -14.93
CA ASP A 95 2.79 -6.79 -15.29
C ASP A 95 2.81 -7.85 -14.18
N GLU A 96 3.80 -7.83 -13.29
CA GLU A 96 3.97 -8.78 -12.20
C GLU A 96 4.11 -8.06 -10.87
N SER A 97 3.59 -8.68 -9.81
CA SER A 97 3.82 -8.19 -8.45
C SER A 97 5.31 -8.12 -8.15
N LEU A 98 5.70 -7.12 -7.35
CA LEU A 98 7.04 -7.10 -6.81
C LEU A 98 7.25 -8.33 -5.93
N ALA A 99 8.42 -8.96 -6.05
CA ALA A 99 8.83 -10.08 -5.19
C ALA A 99 9.28 -9.59 -3.81
N ILE A 100 8.36 -8.98 -3.06
CA ILE A 100 8.56 -8.35 -1.74
C ILE A 100 9.20 -9.35 -0.76
N CYS A 101 8.74 -10.59 -0.70
CA CYS A 101 9.26 -11.62 0.19
C CYS A 101 10.72 -11.96 -0.13
N LYS A 102 11.06 -12.07 -1.42
CA LYS A 102 12.45 -12.30 -1.87
C LYS A 102 13.35 -11.11 -1.59
N LEU A 103 12.85 -9.88 -1.75
CA LEU A 103 13.58 -8.67 -1.43
C LEU A 103 13.83 -8.55 0.08
N GLU A 104 12.82 -8.83 0.90
CA GLU A 104 12.94 -8.85 2.37
C GLU A 104 14.00 -9.86 2.82
N ARG A 105 13.97 -11.07 2.23
CA ARG A 105 15.01 -12.08 2.44
C ARG A 105 16.39 -11.56 2.06
N ALA A 106 16.55 -10.93 0.89
CA ALA A 106 17.83 -10.43 0.44
C ALA A 106 18.40 -9.35 1.38
N VAL A 107 17.56 -8.44 1.87
CA VAL A 107 17.95 -7.43 2.86
C VAL A 107 18.33 -8.09 4.18
N GLY A 108 17.54 -9.06 4.65
CA GLY A 108 17.86 -9.81 5.87
C GLY A 108 19.16 -10.61 5.77
N ASP A 109 19.44 -11.22 4.63
CA ASP A 109 20.68 -11.96 4.39
C ASP A 109 21.90 -11.02 4.39
N MET A 110 21.77 -9.81 3.83
CA MET A 110 22.80 -8.77 3.93
C MET A 110 23.01 -8.29 5.37
N ALA A 111 21.94 -8.11 6.14
CA ALA A 111 22.02 -7.69 7.54
C ALA A 111 22.75 -8.72 8.40
N LEU A 112 22.45 -10.01 8.22
CA LEU A 112 23.14 -11.11 8.90
C LEU A 112 24.63 -11.19 8.51
N ALA A 113 24.95 -11.02 7.23
CA ALA A 113 26.33 -11.06 6.76
C ALA A 113 27.18 -9.89 7.28
N GLN A 114 26.57 -8.73 7.51
CA GLN A 114 27.26 -7.52 7.96
C GLN A 114 27.12 -7.24 9.46
N GLY A 115 26.33 -8.04 10.19
CA GLY A 115 26.13 -7.89 11.64
C GLY A 115 25.38 -6.62 12.03
N TRP A 116 24.32 -6.27 11.30
CA TRP A 116 23.49 -5.09 11.62
C TRP A 116 22.45 -5.33 12.74
N GLY A 117 22.32 -6.58 13.19
CA GLY A 117 21.42 -7.02 14.24
C GLY A 117 21.87 -8.35 14.83
#